data_AF-A0A6V7VGR6-F1
#
_entry.id   AF-A0A6V7VGR6-F1
#
_cell.length_a   1.000
_cell.length_b   1.000
_cell.length_c   1.000
_cell.angle_alpha   90.00
_cell.angle_beta   90.00
_cell.angle_gamma   90.00
#
_symmetry.space_group_name_H-M   'P 1'
#
loop_
_entity.id
_entity.type
_entity.pdbx_description
1 polymer ?
#
loop_
_entity_poly.entity_id
_entity_poly.type
_entity_poly.pdbx_seq_one_letter_code
_entity_poly.pdbx_strand_id
1 'polypeptide(L)'
;MFFERVLELVKSKYFWNTKSQLIDSSRGGNPANGETYLNIVIDPITQKHANMTVKTPEQLIRFQQIELPIQMRPFPLLGQQNVHQNIQSFGQFLARQEVESRAECSVDGQTVETFDEREYRSPLSTNCYSVLAKDCGASYMGGVPRFVVLMKAIERGNKYSQKKLKLLSPQMSVECQRETPNNHNSPIKCKINGKEENNQQQQQLIQYNNNQKNDLIINWDKLAVRFNGYKVWIKISSDYRNTQCGLCGHYDDASNDENELLMANNEIASSLTQFHRSYSLSNSYDNDDKLCNAQKLDKFYEENSNKFGYLNEMEEKEEEREEEEENNKLNQNWDEEGFNGNFDEENKYFYNEEWYGENEEEEWKEEGKENNNNQQKMATTKSGNRNLKRRGGLLPILRTKIMEMENEICFSKQPIKQCPMGTYPTGWEFEEKKNANKHFTTKNIPFICMPRSDSEARNLLNQYRQLIGNNQQQQLELNNYKQHSIVEKVLEPKECRRL
;
A
#
# COMPACT_ATOMS: atom_id res chain seq x y z
N MET A 1 -14.38 -40.44 9.62
CA MET A 1 -13.45 -40.31 10.77
C MET A 1 -12.76 -38.93 10.90
N PHE A 2 -11.92 -38.43 9.98
CA PHE A 2 -11.30 -37.09 10.14
C PHE A 2 -12.32 -35.95 10.08
N PHE A 3 -13.20 -35.98 9.06
CA PHE A 3 -14.25 -34.97 8.88
C PHE A 3 -15.20 -34.84 10.08
N GLU A 4 -15.64 -35.97 10.65
CA GLU A 4 -16.50 -35.98 11.84
C GLU A 4 -15.80 -35.36 13.06
N ARG A 5 -14.51 -35.65 13.27
CA ARG A 5 -13.74 -35.04 14.37
C ARG A 5 -13.59 -33.53 14.20
N VAL A 6 -13.32 -33.06 12.99
CA VAL A 6 -13.26 -31.63 12.68
C VAL A 6 -14.62 -30.98 12.90
N LEU A 7 -15.70 -31.62 12.45
CA LEU A 7 -17.06 -31.12 12.61
C LEU A 7 -17.44 -30.99 14.09
N GLU A 8 -17.10 -31.96 14.93
CA GLU A 8 -17.33 -31.90 16.39
C GLU A 8 -16.50 -30.79 17.06
N LEU A 9 -15.25 -30.56 16.63
CA LEU A 9 -14.45 -29.43 17.11
C LEU A 9 -15.10 -28.09 16.74
N VAL A 10 -15.59 -27.93 15.51
CA VAL A 10 -16.27 -26.71 15.06
C VAL A 10 -17.58 -26.50 15.82
N LYS A 11 -18.36 -27.57 16.07
CA LYS A 11 -19.55 -27.53 16.93
C LYS A 11 -19.21 -27.07 18.35
N SER A 12 -18.12 -27.55 18.93
CA SER A 12 -17.70 -27.10 20.27
C SER A 12 -17.27 -25.64 20.30
N LYS A 13 -16.56 -25.16 19.27
CA LYS A 13 -16.06 -23.78 19.21
C LYS A 13 -17.19 -22.78 19.03
N TYR A 14 -18.16 -23.09 18.17
CA TYR A 14 -19.28 -22.21 17.84
C TYR A 14 -20.61 -22.68 18.44
N PHE A 15 -20.56 -23.32 19.62
CA PHE A 15 -21.72 -23.96 20.25
C PHE A 15 -22.95 -23.05 20.32
N TRP A 16 -22.77 -21.81 20.78
CA TRP A 16 -23.86 -20.82 20.93
C TRP A 16 -24.52 -20.40 19.62
N ASN A 17 -23.80 -20.50 18.51
CA ASN A 17 -24.26 -20.08 17.19
C ASN A 17 -24.53 -21.28 16.26
N THR A 18 -24.61 -22.48 16.83
CA THR A 18 -24.85 -23.71 16.08
C THR A 18 -26.25 -24.24 16.33
N LYS A 19 -26.99 -24.52 15.27
CA LYS A 19 -28.26 -25.25 15.31
C LYS A 19 -28.10 -26.59 14.65
N SER A 20 -28.39 -27.67 15.35
CA SER A 20 -28.35 -29.03 14.81
C SER A 20 -29.74 -29.67 14.85
N GLN A 21 -30.06 -30.42 13.80
CA GLN A 21 -31.31 -31.17 13.68
C GLN A 21 -30.99 -32.56 13.15
N LEU A 22 -31.44 -33.59 13.87
CA LEU A 22 -31.40 -34.97 13.38
C LEU A 22 -32.40 -35.13 12.24
N ILE A 23 -31.98 -35.81 11.18
CA ILE A 23 -32.81 -36.09 10.02
C ILE A 23 -33.43 -37.48 10.22
N ASP A 24 -34.76 -37.53 10.33
CA ASP A 24 -35.50 -38.77 10.55
C ASP A 24 -35.67 -39.55 9.24
N SER A 25 -35.06 -40.73 9.17
CA SER A 25 -35.08 -41.63 8.00
C SER A 25 -36.48 -42.17 7.68
N SER A 26 -37.45 -41.99 8.58
CA SER A 26 -38.81 -42.55 8.50
C SER A 26 -39.76 -41.82 7.54
N ARG A 27 -39.42 -40.59 7.11
CA ARG A 27 -40.30 -39.72 6.29
C ARG A 27 -39.89 -39.60 4.82
N GLY A 28 -39.26 -40.63 4.26
CA GLY A 28 -38.93 -40.68 2.81
C GLY A 28 -37.91 -39.64 2.35
N GLY A 29 -37.28 -38.92 3.28
CA GLY A 29 -36.19 -37.99 2.99
C GLY A 29 -34.87 -38.66 3.29
N ASN A 30 -34.36 -39.51 2.39
CA ASN A 30 -32.93 -39.76 2.32
C ASN A 30 -32.33 -38.58 1.55
N PRO A 31 -31.89 -37.49 2.21
CA PRO A 31 -31.85 -36.21 1.55
C PRO A 31 -30.47 -35.92 0.93
N ALA A 32 -29.61 -36.94 0.85
CA ALA A 32 -28.29 -36.81 0.26
C ALA A 32 -27.74 -38.06 -0.46
N ASN A 33 -28.51 -39.15 -0.65
CA ASN A 33 -27.99 -40.39 -1.27
C ASN A 33 -26.66 -40.91 -0.65
N GLY A 34 -26.41 -40.66 0.64
CA GLY A 34 -25.14 -40.97 1.30
C GLY A 34 -24.03 -39.93 1.17
N GLU A 35 -24.28 -38.82 0.48
CA GLU A 35 -23.35 -37.71 0.30
C GLU A 35 -23.44 -36.68 1.45
N THR A 36 -22.37 -35.89 1.61
CA THR A 36 -22.34 -34.79 2.58
C THR A 36 -22.24 -33.47 1.82
N TYR A 37 -23.17 -32.55 2.07
CA TYR A 37 -23.17 -31.23 1.45
C TYR A 37 -22.74 -30.16 2.44
N LEU A 38 -21.91 -29.24 1.95
CA LEU A 38 -21.44 -28.08 2.68
C LEU A 38 -21.79 -26.83 1.87
N ASN A 39 -22.55 -25.93 2.47
CA ASN A 39 -22.81 -24.59 1.93
C ASN A 39 -22.19 -23.56 2.87
N ILE A 40 -21.38 -22.64 2.36
CA ILE A 40 -20.77 -21.55 3.12
C ILE A 40 -21.16 -20.24 2.44
N VAL A 41 -21.77 -19.34 3.21
CA VAL A 41 -22.16 -17.99 2.78
C VAL A 41 -21.31 -17.00 3.56
N ILE A 42 -20.40 -16.31 2.87
CA ILE A 42 -19.47 -15.36 3.48
C ILE A 42 -20.15 -14.00 3.58
N ASP A 43 -19.95 -13.29 4.70
CA ASP A 43 -20.41 -11.92 4.88
C ASP A 43 -19.71 -11.00 3.84
N PRO A 44 -20.47 -10.38 2.92
CA PRO A 44 -19.89 -9.61 1.83
C PRO A 44 -19.22 -8.31 2.30
N ILE A 45 -19.58 -7.78 3.48
CA ILE A 45 -19.05 -6.52 3.99
C ILE A 45 -17.79 -6.77 4.81
N THR A 46 -17.89 -7.61 5.85
CA THR A 46 -16.75 -7.82 6.74
C THR A 46 -15.75 -8.81 6.20
N GLN A 47 -16.18 -9.74 5.33
CA GLN A 47 -15.38 -10.85 4.77
C GLN A 47 -14.65 -11.71 5.82
N LYS A 48 -14.94 -11.49 7.11
CA LYS A 48 -14.33 -12.12 8.29
C LYS A 48 -15.28 -13.11 8.95
N HIS A 49 -16.55 -13.13 8.54
CA HIS A 49 -17.56 -14.03 9.06
C HIS A 49 -18.23 -14.82 7.94
N ALA A 50 -18.73 -16.01 8.25
CA ALA A 50 -19.58 -16.78 7.35
C ALA A 50 -20.73 -17.47 8.08
N ASN A 51 -21.73 -17.88 7.31
CA ASN A 51 -22.77 -18.83 7.73
C ASN A 51 -22.50 -20.14 7.01
N MET A 52 -22.42 -21.25 7.76
CA MET A 52 -22.10 -22.56 7.21
C MET A 52 -23.25 -23.53 7.47
N THR A 53 -23.71 -24.24 6.44
CA THR A 53 -24.70 -25.30 6.54
C THR A 53 -24.08 -26.61 6.11
N VAL A 54 -24.01 -27.57 7.03
CA VAL A 54 -23.54 -28.94 6.78
C VAL A 54 -24.74 -29.87 6.79
N LYS A 55 -24.91 -30.62 5.71
CA LYS A 55 -25.93 -31.66 5.59
C LYS A 55 -25.21 -32.99 5.45
N THR A 56 -25.31 -33.80 6.50
CA THR A 56 -24.84 -35.19 6.53
C THR A 56 -26.04 -36.13 6.33
N PRO A 57 -25.82 -37.44 6.11
CA PRO A 57 -26.91 -38.42 6.06
C PRO A 57 -27.78 -38.44 7.34
N GLU A 58 -27.20 -38.11 8.50
CA GLU A 58 -27.86 -38.22 9.81
C GLU A 58 -28.34 -36.87 10.37
N GLN A 59 -27.71 -35.76 9.95
CA GLN A 59 -27.88 -34.45 10.60
C GLN A 59 -27.81 -33.28 9.62
N LEU A 60 -28.63 -32.27 9.85
CA LEU A 60 -28.47 -30.93 9.30
C LEU A 60 -27.92 -30.01 10.40
N ILE A 61 -26.81 -29.35 10.14
CA ILE A 61 -26.13 -28.46 11.06
C ILE A 61 -25.99 -27.09 10.41
N ARG A 62 -26.37 -26.04 11.11
CA ARG A 62 -26.25 -24.64 10.67
C ARG A 62 -25.43 -23.88 11.68
N PHE A 63 -24.28 -23.39 11.25
CA PHE A 63 -23.42 -22.46 11.98
C PHE A 63 -23.70 -21.05 11.49
N GLN A 64 -23.90 -20.13 12.42
CA GLN A 64 -24.10 -18.71 12.14
C GLN A 64 -22.89 -17.91 12.59
N GLN A 65 -22.47 -16.95 11.76
CA GLN A 65 -21.40 -16.00 12.10
C GLN A 65 -20.11 -16.70 12.59
N ILE A 66 -19.66 -17.72 11.87
CA ILE A 66 -18.36 -18.34 12.12
C ILE A 66 -17.27 -17.36 11.73
N GLU A 67 -16.28 -17.17 12.59
CA GLU A 67 -15.08 -16.40 12.24
C GLU A 67 -14.24 -17.20 11.24
N LEU A 68 -13.92 -16.56 10.13
CA LEU A 68 -13.03 -17.11 9.11
C LEU A 68 -11.57 -16.87 9.51
N PRO A 69 -10.68 -17.85 9.35
CA PRO A 69 -9.27 -17.69 9.69
C PRO A 69 -8.53 -16.72 8.75
N ILE A 70 -9.13 -16.41 7.60
CA ILE A 70 -8.59 -15.52 6.56
C ILE A 70 -9.76 -14.67 6.07
N GLN A 71 -9.51 -13.37 5.83
CA GLN A 71 -10.48 -12.50 5.19
C GLN A 71 -10.61 -12.90 3.71
N MET A 72 -11.76 -13.44 3.34
CA MET A 72 -12.00 -13.93 1.99
C MET A 72 -12.41 -12.76 1.10
N ARG A 73 -11.49 -12.24 0.28
CA ARG A 73 -11.81 -11.26 -0.78
C ARG A 73 -12.32 -12.03 -2.00
N PRO A 74 -13.63 -12.07 -2.29
CA PRO A 74 -14.09 -12.73 -3.49
C PRO A 74 -13.78 -11.80 -4.67
N PHE A 75 -12.79 -12.20 -5.48
CA PHE A 75 -12.45 -11.69 -6.82
C PHE A 75 -11.68 -10.35 -6.91
N PRO A 76 -10.42 -10.37 -7.39
CA PRO A 76 -9.94 -9.37 -8.34
C PRO A 76 -10.48 -9.72 -9.73
N LEU A 77 -11.14 -8.76 -10.40
CA LEU A 77 -11.53 -8.86 -11.81
C LEU A 77 -10.28 -8.73 -12.70
N LEU A 78 -9.42 -9.75 -12.69
CA LEU A 78 -8.34 -9.92 -13.66
C LEU A 78 -8.45 -11.33 -14.22
N GLY A 79 -8.76 -11.42 -15.51
CA GLY A 79 -8.98 -12.66 -16.22
C GLY A 79 -7.76 -13.59 -16.11
N GLN A 80 -7.85 -14.60 -15.25
CA GLN A 80 -6.88 -15.69 -15.25
C GLN A 80 -7.27 -16.68 -16.35
N GLN A 81 -6.37 -16.83 -17.32
CA GLN A 81 -6.41 -17.95 -18.24
C GLN A 81 -6.22 -19.26 -17.45
N ASN A 82 -7.09 -20.21 -17.76
CA ASN A 82 -7.25 -21.50 -17.12
C ASN A 82 -5.94 -22.28 -16.93
N VAL A 83 -5.61 -22.56 -15.67
CA VAL A 83 -4.86 -23.77 -15.28
C VAL A 83 -5.67 -24.48 -14.19
N HIS A 84 -6.72 -25.17 -14.62
CA HIS A 84 -7.45 -26.10 -13.76
C HIS A 84 -6.62 -27.39 -13.63
N GLN A 85 -5.75 -27.47 -12.63
CA GLN A 85 -5.27 -28.76 -12.14
C GLN A 85 -6.39 -29.45 -11.36
N ASN A 86 -6.63 -30.73 -11.64
CA ASN A 86 -7.63 -31.56 -10.96
C ASN A 86 -7.36 -31.59 -9.44
N ILE A 87 -8.30 -31.06 -8.66
CA ILE A 87 -8.25 -31.06 -7.19
C ILE A 87 -8.79 -32.41 -6.73
N GLN A 88 -7.94 -33.25 -6.15
CA GLN A 88 -8.32 -34.61 -5.75
C GLN A 88 -8.74 -34.75 -4.28
N SER A 89 -8.58 -33.69 -3.46
CA SER A 89 -9.02 -33.72 -2.06
C SER A 89 -9.35 -32.34 -1.49
N PHE A 90 -10.19 -32.31 -0.45
CA PHE A 90 -10.50 -31.10 0.31
C PHE A 90 -9.25 -30.49 0.98
N GLY A 91 -8.28 -31.30 1.38
CA GLY A 91 -7.00 -30.81 1.90
C GLY A 91 -6.19 -30.08 0.82
N GLN A 92 -6.16 -30.60 -0.41
CA GLN A 92 -5.52 -29.94 -1.54
C GLN A 92 -6.24 -28.66 -1.95
N PHE A 93 -7.57 -28.65 -1.89
CA PHE A 93 -8.40 -27.46 -2.10
C PHE A 93 -8.07 -26.38 -1.06
N LEU A 94 -8.05 -26.72 0.23
CA LEU A 94 -7.74 -25.79 1.30
C LEU A 94 -6.30 -25.27 1.23
N ALA A 95 -5.32 -26.13 0.95
CA ALA A 95 -3.93 -25.71 0.78
C ALA A 95 -3.75 -24.77 -0.43
N ARG A 96 -4.46 -25.04 -1.53
CA ARG A 96 -4.47 -24.16 -2.71
C ARG A 96 -5.16 -22.83 -2.42
N GLN A 97 -6.31 -22.87 -1.75
CA GLN A 97 -7.03 -21.66 -1.36
C GLN A 97 -6.25 -20.82 -0.35
N GLU A 98 -5.52 -21.47 0.58
CA GLU A 98 -4.58 -20.81 1.46
C GLU A 98 -3.51 -20.06 0.64
N VAL A 99 -2.86 -20.72 -0.33
CA VAL A 99 -1.85 -20.08 -1.21
C VAL A 99 -2.44 -19.00 -2.11
N GLU A 100 -3.66 -19.17 -2.63
CA GLU A 100 -4.34 -18.16 -3.44
C GLU A 100 -4.72 -16.93 -2.61
N SER A 101 -5.04 -17.11 -1.32
CA SER A 101 -5.37 -16.05 -0.35
C SER A 101 -4.17 -15.38 0.32
N ARG A 102 -2.94 -15.88 0.12
CA ARG A 102 -1.73 -15.26 0.66
C ARG A 102 -1.55 -13.86 0.09
N ALA A 103 -1.09 -12.94 0.92
CA ALA A 103 -0.69 -11.62 0.45
C ALA A 103 0.43 -11.75 -0.59
N GLU A 104 0.33 -10.95 -1.65
CA GLU A 104 1.25 -10.95 -2.77
C GLU A 104 1.97 -9.60 -2.84
N CYS A 105 3.28 -9.64 -3.01
CA CYS A 105 4.10 -8.48 -3.37
C CYS A 105 4.66 -8.71 -4.77
N SER A 106 4.73 -7.66 -5.58
CA SER A 106 5.23 -7.73 -6.95
C SER A 106 6.31 -6.68 -7.22
N VAL A 107 7.44 -7.09 -7.81
CA VAL A 107 8.58 -6.19 -8.07
C VAL A 107 9.15 -6.42 -9.47
N ASP A 108 9.17 -5.40 -10.31
CA ASP A 108 9.74 -5.47 -11.68
C ASP A 108 11.08 -4.72 -11.84
N GLY A 109 11.53 -4.12 -10.73
CA GLY A 109 12.75 -3.33 -10.63
C GLY A 109 12.64 -1.89 -11.11
N GLN A 110 11.42 -1.42 -11.38
CA GLN A 110 11.05 -0.02 -11.42
C GLN A 110 9.94 0.27 -10.42
N THR A 111 8.94 -0.59 -10.29
CA THR A 111 7.86 -0.47 -9.31
C THR A 111 7.88 -1.64 -8.34
N VAL A 112 7.39 -1.36 -7.13
CA VAL A 112 7.08 -2.33 -6.09
C VAL A 112 5.61 -2.14 -5.74
N GLU A 113 4.87 -3.25 -5.75
CA GLU A 113 3.55 -3.38 -5.18
C GLU A 113 3.69 -4.23 -3.91
N THR A 114 3.39 -3.68 -2.75
CA THR A 114 3.64 -4.30 -1.44
C THR A 114 2.56 -5.32 -1.06
N PHE A 115 2.77 -6.05 0.04
CA PHE A 115 1.78 -7.00 0.55
C PHE A 115 0.46 -6.36 0.96
N ASP A 116 0.48 -5.05 1.23
CA ASP A 116 -0.67 -4.24 1.61
C ASP A 116 -1.23 -3.43 0.42
N GLU A 117 -0.89 -3.85 -0.81
CA GLU A 117 -1.41 -3.32 -2.08
C GLU A 117 -1.01 -1.85 -2.35
N ARG A 118 0.13 -1.40 -1.82
CA ARG A 118 0.70 -0.08 -2.13
C ARG A 118 1.71 -0.15 -3.25
N GLU A 119 1.63 0.81 -4.17
CA GLU A 119 2.57 0.90 -5.30
C GLU A 119 3.48 2.12 -5.21
N TYR A 120 4.79 1.90 -5.42
CA TYR A 120 5.78 2.98 -5.49
C TYR A 120 6.96 2.65 -6.42
N ARG A 121 7.66 3.68 -6.93
CA ARG A 121 8.87 3.47 -7.75
C ARG A 121 10.08 3.19 -6.88
N SER A 122 10.76 2.10 -7.22
CA SER A 122 11.94 1.56 -6.53
C SER A 122 12.91 0.95 -7.56
N PRO A 123 13.72 1.76 -8.24
CA PRO A 123 14.71 1.24 -9.17
C PRO A 123 15.69 0.29 -8.47
N LEU A 124 16.14 -0.75 -9.17
CA LEU A 124 17.14 -1.69 -8.66
C LEU A 124 18.54 -1.39 -9.18
N SER A 125 19.52 -1.54 -8.30
CA SER A 125 20.95 -1.43 -8.66
C SER A 125 21.38 -2.63 -9.49
N THR A 126 22.32 -2.40 -10.42
CA THR A 126 23.01 -3.50 -11.13
C THR A 126 24.13 -4.12 -10.31
N ASN A 127 24.60 -3.42 -9.28
CA ASN A 127 25.75 -3.83 -8.49
C ASN A 127 25.35 -4.52 -7.19
N CYS A 128 24.28 -4.05 -6.56
CA CYS A 128 23.90 -4.41 -5.19
C CYS A 128 22.53 -5.08 -5.18
N TYR A 129 22.39 -6.14 -4.38
CA TYR A 129 21.09 -6.72 -4.09
C TYR A 129 20.27 -5.86 -3.15
N SER A 130 18.97 -5.75 -3.44
CA SER A 130 17.98 -5.22 -2.51
C SER A 130 17.23 -6.37 -1.84
N VAL A 131 16.92 -6.20 -0.56
CA VAL A 131 16.08 -7.11 0.23
C VAL A 131 14.62 -6.81 -0.06
N LEU A 132 13.97 -7.68 -0.85
CA LEU A 132 12.56 -7.53 -1.18
C LEU A 132 11.68 -7.98 -0.02
N ALA A 133 11.95 -9.19 0.50
CA ALA A 133 11.21 -9.76 1.62
C ALA A 133 12.11 -10.61 2.52
N LYS A 134 11.85 -10.63 3.82
CA LYS A 134 12.66 -11.32 4.84
C LYS A 134 11.82 -11.59 6.10
N ASP A 135 11.98 -12.78 6.66
CA ASP A 135 11.48 -13.09 8.01
C ASP A 135 12.32 -12.35 9.07
N CYS A 136 11.76 -11.28 9.63
CA CYS A 136 12.39 -10.48 10.68
C CYS A 136 11.85 -10.88 12.08
N GLY A 137 10.69 -11.54 12.15
CA GLY A 137 10.11 -12.12 13.36
C GLY A 137 11.02 -13.10 14.08
N ALA A 138 11.65 -14.01 13.34
CA ALA A 138 12.58 -14.98 13.92
C ALA A 138 13.78 -14.32 14.61
N SER A 139 14.22 -13.15 14.12
CA SER A 139 15.38 -12.43 14.66
C SER A 139 15.09 -11.85 16.06
N TYR A 140 13.84 -11.45 16.33
CA TYR A 140 13.42 -10.96 17.65
C TYR A 140 13.44 -12.04 18.74
N MET A 141 13.38 -13.32 18.35
CA MET A 141 13.42 -14.47 19.27
C MET A 141 14.81 -15.11 19.35
N GLY A 142 15.86 -14.45 18.84
CA GLY A 142 17.23 -14.99 18.78
C GLY A 142 17.42 -16.10 17.75
N GLY A 143 16.46 -16.28 16.82
CA GLY A 143 16.51 -17.23 15.73
C GLY A 143 17.11 -16.66 14.45
N VAL A 144 17.25 -17.52 13.44
CA VAL A 144 17.71 -17.14 12.08
C VAL A 144 16.49 -16.90 11.20
N PRO A 145 16.48 -15.86 10.33
CA PRO A 145 15.43 -15.66 9.34
C PRO A 145 15.11 -16.94 8.56
N ARG A 146 13.84 -17.34 8.50
CA ARG A 146 13.42 -18.54 7.74
C ARG A 146 13.56 -18.36 6.24
N PHE A 147 13.39 -17.14 5.75
CA PHE A 147 13.62 -16.82 4.35
C PHE A 147 14.15 -15.39 4.17
N VAL A 148 14.84 -15.17 3.05
CA VAL A 148 15.22 -13.87 2.50
C VAL A 148 15.05 -13.95 0.98
N VAL A 149 14.39 -12.96 0.37
CA VAL A 149 14.25 -12.79 -1.07
C VAL A 149 15.01 -11.53 -1.48
N LEU A 150 16.01 -11.72 -2.35
CA LEU A 150 16.91 -10.69 -2.83
C LEU A 150 16.78 -10.56 -4.35
N MET A 151 16.87 -9.34 -4.86
CA MET A 151 16.90 -9.12 -6.30
C MET A 151 17.83 -7.96 -6.68
N LYS A 152 18.48 -8.09 -7.83
CA LYS A 152 19.22 -6.99 -8.47
C LYS A 152 18.99 -6.97 -9.97
N ALA A 153 19.23 -5.82 -10.59
CA ALA A 153 19.26 -5.72 -12.03
C ALA A 153 20.56 -6.34 -12.59
N ILE A 154 20.50 -6.91 -13.79
CA ILE A 154 21.70 -7.37 -14.50
C ILE A 154 22.26 -6.22 -15.34
N GLU A 155 21.37 -5.44 -15.95
CA GLU A 155 21.68 -4.33 -16.84
C GLU A 155 20.94 -3.06 -16.42
N ARG A 156 21.50 -1.89 -16.80
CA ARG A 156 20.81 -0.62 -16.60
C ARG A 156 19.65 -0.53 -17.60
N GLY A 157 18.45 -0.30 -17.10
CA GLY A 157 17.28 -0.10 -17.93
C GLY A 157 15.99 0.02 -17.12
N ASN A 158 14.84 -0.14 -17.78
CA ASN A 158 13.51 -0.05 -17.18
C ASN A 158 13.01 -1.41 -16.66
N LYS A 159 11.71 -1.53 -16.40
CA LYS A 159 11.04 -2.78 -15.97
C LYS A 159 11.33 -4.02 -16.83
N TYR A 160 11.71 -3.86 -18.10
CA TYR A 160 12.04 -4.96 -19.02
C TYR A 160 13.49 -5.44 -18.92
N SER A 161 14.30 -4.82 -18.05
CA SER A 161 15.69 -5.23 -17.85
C SER A 161 15.76 -6.56 -17.11
N GLN A 162 16.67 -7.43 -17.52
CA GLN A 162 16.80 -8.72 -16.86
C GLN A 162 17.26 -8.56 -15.41
N LYS A 163 16.74 -9.43 -14.54
CA LYS A 163 17.02 -9.44 -13.11
C LYS A 163 17.68 -10.74 -12.68
N LYS A 164 18.47 -10.67 -11.61
CA LYS A 164 18.99 -11.84 -10.88
C LYS A 164 18.25 -11.95 -9.56
N LEU A 165 17.62 -13.10 -9.35
CA LEU A 165 16.86 -13.42 -8.14
C LEU A 165 17.69 -14.34 -7.25
N LYS A 166 17.72 -14.07 -5.94
CA LYS A 166 18.40 -14.92 -4.95
C LYS A 166 17.49 -15.11 -3.74
N LEU A 167 17.21 -16.36 -3.39
CA LEU A 167 16.46 -16.75 -2.21
C LEU A 167 17.41 -17.44 -1.23
N LEU A 168 17.26 -17.15 0.05
CA LEU A 168 18.06 -17.73 1.13
C LEU A 168 17.14 -18.26 2.23
N SER A 169 17.49 -19.42 2.77
CA SER A 169 16.99 -19.95 4.03
C SER A 169 18.16 -20.52 4.84
N PRO A 170 17.97 -20.92 6.11
CA PRO A 170 19.05 -21.51 6.90
C PRO A 170 19.66 -22.79 6.29
N GLN A 171 18.92 -23.48 5.41
CA GLN A 171 19.32 -24.77 4.86
C GLN A 171 19.62 -24.74 3.36
N MET A 172 19.19 -23.71 2.64
CA MET A 172 19.37 -23.63 1.20
C MET A 172 19.51 -22.21 0.66
N SER A 173 20.22 -22.08 -0.46
CA SER A 173 20.20 -20.92 -1.34
C SER A 173 19.76 -21.31 -2.73
N VAL A 174 18.95 -20.46 -3.36
CA VAL A 174 18.52 -20.62 -4.75
C VAL A 174 18.80 -19.33 -5.49
N GLU A 175 19.56 -19.41 -6.57
CA GLU A 175 19.90 -18.27 -7.41
C GLU A 175 19.43 -18.51 -8.83
N CYS A 176 18.55 -17.65 -9.34
CA CYS A 176 17.94 -17.79 -10.66
C CYS A 176 18.20 -16.54 -11.51
N GLN A 177 18.58 -16.78 -12.77
CA GLN A 177 18.70 -15.76 -13.80
C GLN A 177 18.56 -16.42 -15.17
N ARG A 178 18.33 -15.61 -16.22
CA ARG A 178 18.41 -16.13 -17.58
C ARG A 178 19.82 -16.60 -17.91
N GLU A 179 19.88 -17.67 -18.70
CA GLU A 179 21.15 -18.21 -19.18
C GLU A 179 21.88 -17.24 -20.10
N THR A 180 21.13 -16.55 -20.97
CA THR A 180 21.66 -15.54 -21.90
C THR A 180 21.06 -14.16 -21.61
N PRO A 181 21.86 -13.24 -21.00
CA PRO A 181 21.41 -11.93 -20.51
C PRO A 181 20.72 -11.00 -21.53
N ASN A 182 20.90 -11.25 -22.83
CA ASN A 182 20.36 -10.38 -23.90
C ASN A 182 19.28 -11.06 -24.74
N ASN A 183 18.86 -12.28 -24.39
CA ASN A 183 17.83 -13.01 -25.14
C ASN A 183 16.58 -13.17 -24.28
N HIS A 184 15.50 -12.49 -24.68
CA HIS A 184 14.22 -12.52 -23.95
C HIS A 184 13.58 -13.92 -23.90
N ASN A 185 13.92 -14.78 -24.87
CA ASN A 185 13.44 -16.16 -24.96
C ASN A 185 14.37 -17.15 -24.26
N SER A 186 15.45 -16.68 -23.63
CA SER A 186 16.38 -17.53 -22.89
C SER A 186 15.67 -18.23 -21.72
N PRO A 187 15.93 -19.53 -21.51
CA PRO A 187 15.45 -20.21 -20.31
C PRO A 187 16.10 -19.59 -19.07
N ILE A 188 15.36 -19.63 -17.97
CA ILE A 188 15.88 -19.29 -16.65
C ILE A 188 16.59 -20.53 -16.11
N LYS A 189 17.83 -20.35 -15.65
CA LYS A 189 18.60 -21.37 -14.96
C LYS A 189 18.73 -21.00 -13.50
N CYS A 190 18.51 -21.99 -12.63
CA CYS A 190 18.66 -21.85 -11.20
C CYS A 190 19.82 -22.70 -10.68
N LYS A 191 20.59 -22.14 -9.73
CA LYS A 191 21.60 -22.85 -8.95
C LYS A 191 21.08 -23.03 -7.54
N ILE A 192 21.15 -24.26 -7.02
CA ILE A 192 20.76 -24.59 -5.64
C ILE A 192 22.04 -24.87 -4.86
N ASN A 193 22.30 -24.11 -3.80
CA ASN A 193 23.53 -24.19 -3.02
C ASN A 193 24.79 -24.09 -3.91
N GLY A 194 24.74 -23.24 -4.94
CA GLY A 194 25.82 -23.02 -5.90
C GLY A 194 26.01 -24.14 -6.95
N LYS A 195 25.27 -25.25 -6.87
CA LYS A 195 25.30 -26.34 -7.86
C LYS A 195 24.14 -26.21 -8.85
N GLU A 196 24.37 -26.57 -10.10
CA GLU A 196 23.30 -26.60 -11.11
C GLU A 196 22.23 -27.65 -10.76
N GLU A 197 21.01 -27.41 -11.25
CA GLU A 197 19.84 -28.27 -11.08
C GLU A 197 20.07 -29.62 -11.80
N ASN A 198 20.55 -30.62 -11.07
CA ASN A 198 21.00 -31.92 -11.61
C ASN A 198 20.15 -33.12 -11.15
N ASN A 199 19.12 -32.95 -10.31
CA ASN A 199 18.43 -34.09 -9.67
C ASN A 199 16.89 -33.98 -9.58
N GLN A 200 16.21 -35.14 -9.58
CA GLN A 200 14.74 -35.26 -9.50
C GLN A 200 14.12 -34.66 -8.23
N GLN A 201 14.84 -34.62 -7.11
CA GLN A 201 14.38 -33.96 -5.87
C GLN A 201 14.35 -32.42 -5.98
N GLN A 202 15.17 -31.83 -6.86
CA GLN A 202 15.20 -30.38 -7.10
C GLN A 202 14.04 -29.92 -7.99
N GLN A 203 13.51 -30.81 -8.84
CA GLN A 203 12.34 -30.57 -9.70
C GLN A 203 11.03 -30.40 -8.92
N GLN A 204 10.96 -30.84 -7.66
CA GLN A 204 9.78 -30.58 -6.81
C GLN A 204 9.77 -29.13 -6.26
N LEU A 205 10.96 -28.55 -6.08
CA LEU A 205 11.16 -27.22 -5.50
C LEU A 205 10.93 -26.10 -6.51
N ILE A 206 11.43 -26.31 -7.73
CA ILE A 206 11.37 -25.36 -8.84
C ILE A 206 10.48 -25.96 -9.92
N GLN A 207 9.37 -25.28 -10.21
CA GLN A 207 8.39 -25.70 -11.19
C GLN A 207 8.36 -24.67 -12.32
N TYR A 208 8.59 -25.11 -13.56
CA TYR A 208 8.48 -24.22 -14.71
C TYR A 208 7.03 -24.18 -15.20
N ASN A 209 6.50 -22.99 -15.42
CA ASN A 209 5.11 -22.79 -15.86
C ASN A 209 4.93 -23.03 -17.37
N ASN A 210 6.04 -23.13 -18.12
CA ASN A 210 6.01 -23.31 -19.56
C ASN A 210 7.19 -24.14 -20.10
N ASN A 211 7.04 -24.63 -21.33
CA ASN A 211 8.06 -25.45 -22.01
C ASN A 211 9.34 -24.66 -22.33
N GLN A 212 9.23 -23.34 -22.46
CA GLN A 212 10.37 -22.44 -22.70
C GLN A 212 11.25 -22.24 -21.45
N LYS A 213 10.77 -22.67 -20.28
CA LYS A 213 11.44 -22.53 -18.99
C LYS A 213 11.82 -21.08 -18.65
N ASN A 214 11.05 -20.11 -19.12
CA ASN A 214 11.29 -18.67 -18.89
C ASN A 214 10.31 -18.05 -17.88
N ASP A 215 9.50 -18.87 -17.21
CA ASP A 215 8.66 -18.54 -16.07
C ASP A 215 8.67 -19.72 -15.10
N LEU A 216 9.01 -19.46 -13.84
CA LEU A 216 9.16 -20.49 -12.81
C LEU A 216 8.51 -20.10 -11.50
N ILE A 217 8.20 -21.11 -10.69
CA ILE A 217 7.69 -20.99 -9.32
C ILE A 217 8.61 -21.78 -8.40
N ILE A 218 9.04 -21.15 -7.32
CA ILE A 218 9.78 -21.77 -6.22
C ILE A 218 8.84 -21.82 -5.01
N ASN A 219 8.59 -23.02 -4.47
CA ASN A 219 7.69 -23.18 -3.35
C ASN A 219 8.42 -23.68 -2.10
N TRP A 220 8.45 -22.85 -1.05
CA TRP A 220 9.12 -23.07 0.24
C TRP A 220 8.11 -22.96 1.38
N ASP A 221 7.31 -24.00 1.60
CA ASP A 221 6.35 -24.09 2.71
C ASP A 221 5.40 -22.85 2.79
N LYS A 222 5.78 -21.87 3.60
CA LYS A 222 5.05 -20.60 3.82
C LYS A 222 5.46 -19.44 2.90
N LEU A 223 6.34 -19.69 1.93
CA LEU A 223 6.79 -18.75 0.91
C LEU A 223 6.61 -19.38 -0.47
N ALA A 224 6.00 -18.67 -1.41
CA ALA A 224 6.00 -19.02 -2.82
C ALA A 224 6.51 -17.85 -3.66
N VAL A 225 7.42 -18.10 -4.59
CA VAL A 225 8.02 -17.06 -5.42
C VAL A 225 7.91 -17.43 -6.89
N ARG A 226 7.19 -16.62 -7.67
CA ARG A 226 7.15 -16.73 -9.13
C ARG A 226 8.14 -15.74 -9.75
N PHE A 227 8.85 -16.15 -10.78
CA PHE A 227 9.85 -15.32 -11.44
C PHE A 227 9.92 -15.60 -12.94
N ASN A 228 9.86 -14.53 -13.74
CA ASN A 228 9.94 -14.61 -15.20
C ASN A 228 11.23 -13.99 -15.81
N GLY A 229 12.22 -13.72 -14.96
CA GLY A 229 13.47 -13.08 -15.35
C GLY A 229 13.45 -11.55 -15.37
N TYR A 230 12.27 -10.91 -15.24
CA TYR A 230 12.10 -9.45 -15.20
C TYR A 230 11.38 -8.99 -13.94
N LYS A 231 10.28 -9.68 -13.61
CA LYS A 231 9.40 -9.43 -12.48
C LYS A 231 9.36 -10.64 -11.57
N VAL A 232 9.31 -10.39 -10.27
CA VAL A 232 9.09 -11.38 -9.23
C VAL A 232 7.75 -11.12 -8.56
N TRP A 233 7.03 -12.19 -8.27
CA TRP A 233 5.84 -12.19 -7.41
C TRP A 233 6.13 -13.05 -6.20
N ILE A 234 5.92 -12.49 -5.02
CA ILE A 234 6.24 -13.11 -3.74
C ILE A 234 4.92 -13.28 -2.99
N LYS A 235 4.60 -14.51 -2.60
CA LYS A 235 3.46 -14.81 -1.73
C LYS A 235 3.94 -15.35 -0.40
N ILE A 236 3.46 -14.80 0.70
CA ILE A 236 3.80 -15.22 2.06
C ILE A 236 2.57 -15.62 2.87
N SER A 237 2.73 -16.58 3.77
CA SER A 237 1.71 -16.94 4.76
C SER A 237 1.39 -15.76 5.67
N SER A 238 0.13 -15.67 6.11
CA SER A 238 -0.33 -14.74 7.16
C SER A 238 0.44 -14.86 8.47
N ASP A 239 1.15 -15.97 8.70
CA ASP A 239 2.08 -16.15 9.83
C ASP A 239 3.22 -15.12 9.86
N TYR A 240 3.53 -14.48 8.74
CA TYR A 240 4.55 -13.43 8.65
C TYR A 240 3.98 -12.01 8.77
N ARG A 241 2.68 -11.87 9.05
CA ARG A 241 2.05 -10.58 9.34
C ARG A 241 2.79 -9.87 10.48
N ASN A 242 3.05 -8.58 10.33
CA ASN A 242 3.79 -7.74 11.29
C ASN A 242 5.22 -8.22 11.63
N THR A 243 5.78 -9.16 10.87
CA THR A 243 7.11 -9.73 11.16
C THR A 243 7.98 -9.85 9.93
N GLN A 244 7.38 -9.81 8.75
CA GLN A 244 8.05 -9.61 7.47
C GLN A 244 8.66 -8.19 7.40
N CYS A 245 9.88 -8.08 6.85
CA CYS A 245 10.47 -6.78 6.52
C CYS A 245 11.20 -6.81 5.18
N GLY A 246 11.35 -5.65 4.53
CA GLY A 246 11.90 -5.52 3.17
C GLY A 246 11.17 -4.46 2.36
N LEU A 247 11.53 -4.32 1.09
CA LEU A 247 10.83 -3.42 0.17
C LEU A 247 9.34 -3.81 -0.03
N CYS A 248 8.97 -5.06 0.16
CA CYS A 248 7.56 -5.48 0.08
C CYS A 248 6.68 -5.04 1.26
N GLY A 249 7.15 -4.11 2.10
CA GLY A 249 6.41 -3.61 3.26
C GLY A 249 6.44 -4.55 4.46
N HIS A 250 5.65 -4.20 5.49
CA HIS A 250 5.61 -4.90 6.78
C HIS A 250 4.49 -5.96 6.89
N TYR A 251 3.57 -5.98 5.91
CA TYR A 251 2.42 -6.89 5.88
C TYR A 251 1.56 -6.76 7.14
N ASP A 252 1.07 -5.55 7.41
CA ASP A 252 0.31 -5.22 8.62
C ASP A 252 -1.17 -4.86 8.37
N ASP A 253 -1.66 -5.03 7.13
CA ASP A 253 -2.98 -4.56 6.66
C ASP A 253 -3.21 -3.05 6.92
N ALA A 254 -2.14 -2.25 7.03
CA ALA A 254 -2.29 -0.82 7.31
C ALA A 254 -2.89 -0.09 6.10
N SER A 255 -4.14 0.35 6.25
CA SER A 255 -4.80 1.22 5.26
C SER A 255 -4.21 2.64 5.19
N ASN A 256 -3.32 3.03 6.12
CA ASN A 256 -2.65 4.33 6.19
C ASN A 256 -1.14 4.23 5.96
N ASP A 257 -0.58 5.19 5.22
CA ASP A 257 0.81 5.16 4.70
C ASP A 257 1.90 5.28 5.78
N GLU A 258 1.51 5.50 7.03
CA GLU A 258 2.40 5.90 8.13
C GLU A 258 3.47 4.85 8.47
N ASN A 259 3.25 3.57 8.14
CA ASN A 259 4.17 2.47 8.47
C ASN A 259 4.79 1.77 7.24
N GLU A 260 4.46 2.17 6.00
CA GLU A 260 4.95 1.47 4.80
C GLU A 260 6.47 1.58 4.65
N LEU A 261 7.03 2.71 5.11
CA LEU A 261 8.43 3.05 4.98
C LEU A 261 9.27 2.67 6.20
N LEU A 262 8.89 1.61 6.92
CA LEU A 262 9.64 1.09 8.06
C LEU A 262 10.98 0.50 7.62
N MET A 263 12.08 1.15 8.00
CA MET A 263 13.43 0.77 7.63
C MET A 263 13.92 -0.49 8.35
N ALA A 264 15.03 -1.05 7.88
CA ALA A 264 15.68 -2.22 8.48
C ALA A 264 16.13 -2.04 9.94
N ASN A 265 16.21 -0.79 10.44
CA ASN A 265 16.52 -0.45 11.83
C ASN A 265 15.26 -0.16 12.68
N ASN A 266 14.06 -0.45 12.16
CA ASN A 266 12.75 -0.16 12.76
C ASN A 266 12.41 1.33 12.94
N GLU A 267 13.10 2.23 12.24
CA GLU A 267 12.71 3.63 12.17
C GLU A 267 11.88 3.89 10.91
N ILE A 268 10.96 4.84 10.97
CA ILE A 268 10.20 5.28 9.79
C ILE A 268 11.12 6.17 8.95
N ALA A 269 11.27 5.84 7.66
CA ALA A 269 12.06 6.65 6.75
C ALA A 269 11.38 8.00 6.46
N SER A 270 12.19 9.06 6.29
CA SER A 270 11.70 10.37 5.84
C SER A 270 11.46 10.44 4.33
N SER A 271 11.94 9.45 3.58
CA SER A 271 11.80 9.37 2.12
C SER A 271 11.89 7.93 1.62
N LEU A 272 11.30 7.66 0.45
CA LEU A 272 11.44 6.38 -0.24
C LEU A 272 12.90 6.02 -0.56
N THR A 273 13.72 7.01 -0.88
CA THR A 273 15.16 6.84 -1.11
C THR A 273 15.84 6.28 0.13
N GLN A 274 15.57 6.86 1.30
CA GLN A 274 16.13 6.41 2.57
C GLN A 274 15.62 5.00 2.94
N PHE A 275 14.32 4.77 2.76
CA PHE A 275 13.70 3.45 2.94
C PHE A 275 14.37 2.39 2.07
N HIS A 276 14.48 2.64 0.76
CA HIS A 276 15.12 1.73 -0.19
C HIS A 276 16.59 1.46 0.17
N ARG A 277 17.30 2.49 0.62
CA ARG A 277 18.70 2.40 1.06
C ARG A 277 18.89 1.53 2.29
N SER A 278 17.94 1.54 3.22
CA SER A 278 17.99 0.68 4.41
C SER A 278 17.93 -0.82 4.07
N TYR A 279 17.35 -1.18 2.92
CA TYR A 279 17.21 -2.56 2.44
C TYR A 279 18.19 -2.93 1.33
N SER A 280 19.18 -2.09 1.03
CA SER A 280 20.20 -2.40 0.02
C SER A 280 21.47 -2.94 0.66
N LEU A 281 21.92 -4.11 0.21
CA LEU A 281 23.08 -4.79 0.78
C LEU A 281 24.36 -4.13 0.28
N SER A 282 25.07 -3.40 1.16
CA SER A 282 26.33 -2.71 0.83
C SER A 282 27.58 -3.56 1.01
N ASN A 283 27.49 -4.66 1.78
CA ASN A 283 28.58 -5.57 2.14
C ASN A 283 28.09 -7.02 2.10
N SER A 284 27.93 -7.57 0.92
CA SER A 284 27.62 -8.98 0.75
C SER A 284 28.93 -9.78 0.67
N TYR A 285 29.09 -10.80 1.52
CA TYR A 285 30.22 -11.75 1.49
C TYR A 285 30.09 -12.79 0.37
N ASP A 286 29.22 -12.54 -0.59
CA ASP A 286 28.99 -13.42 -1.72
C ASP A 286 30.01 -13.16 -2.83
N ASN A 287 30.56 -14.24 -3.40
CA ASN A 287 31.61 -14.14 -4.41
C ASN A 287 31.15 -13.40 -5.69
N ASP A 288 29.83 -13.42 -5.95
CA ASP A 288 29.16 -12.73 -7.07
C ASP A 288 28.86 -11.24 -6.80
N ASP A 289 29.13 -10.76 -5.58
CA ASP A 289 28.79 -9.40 -5.12
C ASP A 289 30.01 -8.55 -4.79
N LYS A 290 31.20 -8.98 -5.21
CA LYS A 290 32.46 -8.18 -5.19
C LYS A 290 32.34 -6.81 -5.88
N LEU A 291 31.27 -6.60 -6.64
CA LEU A 291 30.96 -5.34 -7.31
C LEU A 291 30.22 -4.35 -6.41
N CYS A 292 29.47 -4.77 -5.39
CA CYS A 292 28.79 -3.84 -4.50
C CYS A 292 29.74 -3.34 -3.41
N ASN A 293 29.82 -2.02 -3.25
CA ASN A 293 30.47 -1.36 -2.14
C ASN A 293 29.72 -0.04 -1.84
N ALA A 294 30.07 0.62 -0.73
CA ALA A 294 29.45 1.88 -0.33
C ALA A 294 29.47 2.94 -1.47
N GLN A 295 30.61 3.12 -2.15
CA GLN A 295 30.75 4.10 -3.23
C GLN A 295 29.81 3.84 -4.41
N LYS A 296 29.68 2.58 -4.85
CA LYS A 296 28.76 2.23 -5.95
C LYS A 296 27.30 2.37 -5.54
N LEU A 297 27.00 2.12 -4.28
CA LEU A 297 25.66 2.29 -3.74
C LEU A 297 25.31 3.78 -3.64
N ASP A 298 26.21 4.62 -3.15
CA ASP A 298 26.04 6.08 -3.12
C ASP A 298 25.79 6.64 -4.52
N LYS A 299 26.65 6.30 -5.48
CA LYS A 299 26.50 6.69 -6.89
C LYS A 299 25.15 6.27 -7.47
N PHE A 300 24.65 5.09 -7.11
CA PHE A 300 23.34 4.64 -7.57
C PHE A 300 22.21 5.53 -7.07
N TYR A 301 22.24 5.96 -5.81
CA TYR A 301 21.21 6.85 -5.26
C TYR A 301 21.32 8.28 -5.79
N GLU A 302 22.53 8.78 -6.03
CA GLU A 302 22.74 10.08 -6.69
C GLU A 302 22.16 10.09 -8.11
N GLU A 303 22.40 9.03 -8.90
CA GLU A 303 21.91 8.94 -10.28
C GLU A 303 20.39 8.70 -10.40
N ASN A 304 19.74 8.22 -9.33
CA ASN A 304 18.33 7.82 -9.36
C ASN A 304 17.46 8.54 -8.33
N SER A 305 17.94 9.64 -7.73
CA SER A 305 17.22 10.42 -6.71
C SER A 305 15.79 10.79 -7.14
N ASN A 306 15.60 11.15 -8.41
CA ASN A 306 14.31 11.56 -8.97
C ASN A 306 13.42 10.39 -9.43
N LYS A 307 13.87 9.14 -9.25
CA LYS A 307 13.12 7.94 -9.67
C LYS A 307 12.48 7.20 -8.50
N PHE A 308 12.61 7.73 -7.29
CA PHE A 308 11.92 7.24 -6.10
C PHE A 308 10.72 8.13 -5.82
N GLY A 309 9.56 7.52 -5.58
CA GLY A 309 8.33 8.24 -5.26
C GLY A 309 7.09 7.36 -5.43
N TYR A 310 5.95 7.83 -4.91
CA TYR A 310 4.65 7.25 -5.22
C TYR A 310 4.22 7.63 -6.64
N LEU A 311 3.51 6.74 -7.34
CA LEU A 311 3.15 6.97 -8.74
C LEU A 311 2.34 8.26 -8.92
N ASN A 312 1.32 8.47 -8.07
CA ASN A 312 0.46 9.66 -8.13
C ASN A 312 1.25 10.97 -7.96
N GLU A 313 2.22 11.02 -7.04
CA GLU A 313 3.06 12.22 -6.82
C GLU A 313 4.02 12.51 -7.99
N MET A 314 4.36 11.50 -8.80
CA MET A 314 5.22 11.68 -9.96
C MET A 314 4.46 12.06 -11.21
N GLU A 315 3.23 11.55 -11.39
CA GLU A 315 2.33 12.01 -12.45
C GLU A 315 2.03 13.51 -12.29
N GLU A 316 1.70 13.97 -11.07
CA GLU A 316 1.52 15.39 -10.77
C GLU A 316 2.80 16.22 -11.07
N LYS A 317 4.00 15.71 -10.72
CA LYS A 317 5.28 16.39 -11.02
C LYS A 317 5.73 16.32 -12.47
N GLU A 318 5.21 15.37 -13.25
CA GLU A 318 5.44 15.26 -14.69
C GLU A 318 4.50 16.26 -15.40
N GLU A 319 3.23 16.34 -15.00
CA GLU A 319 2.27 17.36 -15.47
C GLU A 319 2.75 18.80 -15.17
N GLU A 320 3.22 19.09 -13.95
CA GLU A 320 3.76 20.41 -13.59
C GLU A 320 4.99 20.79 -14.45
N ARG A 321 5.83 19.81 -14.80
CA ARG A 321 7.01 20.03 -15.66
C ARG A 321 6.63 20.24 -17.12
N GLU A 322 5.64 19.51 -17.61
CA GLU A 322 5.10 19.71 -18.95
C GLU A 322 4.44 21.09 -19.08
N GLU A 323 3.68 21.52 -18.07
CA GLU A 323 3.14 22.89 -17.99
C GLU A 323 4.25 23.95 -17.94
N GLU A 324 5.32 23.74 -17.16
CA GLU A 324 6.47 24.67 -17.15
C GLU A 324 7.21 24.71 -18.49
N GLU A 325 7.39 23.58 -19.17
CA GLU A 325 8.02 23.53 -20.49
C GLU A 325 7.14 24.19 -21.56
N GLU A 326 5.82 24.01 -21.52
CA GLU A 326 4.88 24.67 -22.42
C GLU A 326 4.83 26.19 -22.18
N ASN A 327 4.79 26.61 -20.92
CA ASN A 327 4.87 28.03 -20.54
C ASN A 327 6.21 28.67 -20.92
N ASN A 328 7.32 27.92 -20.85
CA ASN A 328 8.63 28.39 -21.30
C ASN A 328 8.74 28.46 -22.83
N LYS A 329 8.09 27.55 -23.58
CA LYS A 329 7.96 27.63 -25.04
C LYS A 329 7.10 28.83 -25.47
N LEU A 330 6.01 29.12 -24.74
CA LEU A 330 5.17 30.30 -24.96
C LEU A 330 5.93 31.61 -24.68
N ASN A 331 6.79 31.65 -23.65
CA ASN A 331 7.61 32.82 -23.33
C ASN A 331 8.81 33.05 -24.29
N GLN A 332 9.23 32.05 -25.07
CA GLN A 332 10.29 32.21 -26.07
C GLN A 332 9.81 32.89 -27.37
N ASN A 333 8.50 33.08 -27.57
CA ASN A 333 7.92 33.55 -28.83
C ASN A 333 7.45 35.02 -28.81
N TRP A 334 7.71 35.77 -27.73
CA TRP A 334 7.20 37.15 -27.57
C TRP A 334 8.24 38.24 -27.85
N ASP A 335 9.46 37.88 -28.27
CA ASP A 335 10.56 38.82 -28.50
C ASP A 335 10.94 39.02 -29.99
N GLU A 336 10.29 38.35 -30.96
CA GLU A 336 10.68 38.45 -32.39
C GLU A 336 9.61 38.89 -33.41
N GLU A 337 8.39 39.26 -33.03
CA GLU A 337 7.44 39.81 -34.00
C GLU A 337 7.03 41.24 -33.65
N GLY A 338 7.77 42.20 -34.22
CA GLY A 338 7.34 43.59 -34.32
C GLY A 338 6.04 43.68 -35.12
N PHE A 339 4.92 43.97 -34.44
CA PHE A 339 3.65 44.25 -35.08
C PHE A 339 3.72 45.58 -35.84
N ASN A 340 3.82 45.48 -37.17
CA ASN A 340 4.09 46.55 -38.12
C ASN A 340 2.82 47.28 -38.58
N GLY A 341 1.86 47.57 -37.69
CA GLY A 341 0.84 48.60 -37.90
C GLY A 341 0.08 48.61 -39.24
N ASN A 342 -0.07 47.48 -39.93
CA ASN A 342 -0.85 47.37 -41.16
C ASN A 342 -2.16 46.64 -40.88
N PHE A 343 -3.25 47.32 -41.20
CA PHE A 343 -4.62 46.82 -41.12
C PHE A 343 -4.97 46.25 -42.50
N ASP A 344 -4.93 44.93 -42.64
CA ASP A 344 -5.53 44.25 -43.79
C ASP A 344 -6.84 43.59 -43.32
N GLU A 345 -7.94 44.21 -43.72
CA GLU A 345 -9.29 43.67 -43.60
C GLU A 345 -9.42 42.46 -44.54
N GLU A 346 -9.35 41.24 -44.01
CA GLU A 346 -10.10 40.11 -44.55
C GLU A 346 -10.13 38.98 -43.52
N ASN A 347 -11.23 38.92 -42.78
CA ASN A 347 -11.52 37.83 -41.87
C ASN A 347 -12.50 36.88 -42.57
N LYS A 348 -12.05 35.68 -42.98
CA LYS A 348 -12.97 34.56 -43.22
C LYS A 348 -12.29 33.19 -43.12
N TYR A 349 -12.57 32.53 -42.00
CA TYR A 349 -12.74 31.08 -41.77
C TYR A 349 -12.20 30.08 -42.80
N PHE A 350 -11.46 29.08 -42.32
CA PHE A 350 -11.60 27.70 -42.79
C PHE A 350 -11.47 26.73 -41.60
N TYR A 351 -12.60 26.18 -41.17
CA TYR A 351 -12.70 24.77 -40.75
C TYR A 351 -13.34 24.02 -41.92
N ASN A 352 -12.87 22.80 -42.18
CA ASN A 352 -13.56 21.69 -42.85
C ASN A 352 -12.64 20.46 -42.70
N GLU A 353 -13.09 19.22 -42.54
CA GLU A 353 -14.37 18.56 -42.22
C GLU A 353 -14.07 17.04 -42.26
N GLU A 354 -14.87 16.21 -41.58
CA GLU A 354 -15.34 14.83 -41.93
C GLU A 354 -15.65 14.02 -40.65
N TRP A 355 -16.91 13.97 -40.13
CA TRP A 355 -18.13 13.20 -40.52
C TRP A 355 -18.04 11.68 -40.22
N TYR A 356 -18.98 10.90 -39.63
CA TYR A 356 -20.45 10.87 -39.39
C TYR A 356 -20.75 10.15 -38.04
N GLY A 357 -21.92 10.22 -37.37
CA GLY A 357 -23.20 10.82 -37.71
C GLY A 357 -24.32 10.52 -36.67
N GLU A 358 -25.45 11.20 -36.91
CA GLU A 358 -26.87 10.90 -36.59
C GLU A 358 -27.29 10.73 -35.10
N ASN A 359 -28.42 11.23 -34.60
CA ASN A 359 -29.54 12.05 -35.11
C ASN A 359 -30.40 12.47 -33.89
N GLU A 360 -31.35 13.39 -34.13
CA GLU A 360 -32.55 13.73 -33.33
C GLU A 360 -32.46 14.93 -32.35
N GLU A 361 -32.66 16.11 -32.96
CA GLU A 361 -33.68 17.12 -32.67
C GLU A 361 -34.54 16.96 -31.39
N GLU A 362 -34.63 18.01 -30.56
CA GLU A 362 -35.81 18.88 -30.57
C GLU A 362 -35.56 20.20 -29.80
N GLU A 363 -35.96 21.30 -30.46
CA GLU A 363 -36.06 22.68 -29.99
C GLU A 363 -36.94 22.83 -28.73
N TRP A 364 -36.74 23.92 -27.96
CA TRP A 364 -37.75 24.95 -27.60
C TRP A 364 -36.96 26.10 -26.93
N LYS A 365 -36.59 27.16 -27.67
CA LYS A 365 -37.27 28.48 -27.79
C LYS A 365 -37.51 29.16 -26.42
N GLU A 366 -36.70 30.16 -26.09
CA GLU A 366 -36.75 31.58 -26.49
C GLU A 366 -37.39 32.44 -25.39
N GLU A 367 -36.64 33.49 -25.02
CA GLU A 367 -37.08 34.87 -24.72
C GLU A 367 -38.11 35.10 -23.60
N GLY A 368 -37.99 36.12 -22.74
CA GLY A 368 -37.08 37.23 -22.64
C GLY A 368 -37.54 38.15 -21.48
N LYS A 369 -36.64 39.06 -21.07
CA LYS A 369 -36.86 40.48 -20.71
C LYS A 369 -38.18 40.84 -19.98
N GLU A 370 -38.22 41.58 -18.87
CA GLU A 370 -37.35 42.65 -18.40
C GLU A 370 -37.87 43.18 -17.04
N ASN A 371 -36.93 43.73 -16.26
CA ASN A 371 -37.02 44.95 -15.45
C ASN A 371 -37.87 45.06 -14.15
N ASN A 372 -37.10 45.16 -13.06
CA ASN A 372 -37.08 46.19 -12.01
C ASN A 372 -38.31 46.40 -11.11
N ASN A 373 -38.11 46.18 -9.79
CA ASN A 373 -37.97 47.30 -8.86
C ASN A 373 -37.58 46.88 -7.43
N ASN A 374 -36.57 47.61 -6.93
CA ASN A 374 -36.46 48.22 -5.62
C ASN A 374 -36.07 47.45 -4.33
N GLN A 375 -34.97 47.98 -3.77
CA GLN A 375 -34.69 48.26 -2.37
C GLN A 375 -34.15 47.11 -1.50
N GLN A 376 -32.82 47.09 -1.34
CA GLN A 376 -32.24 47.57 -0.07
C GLN A 376 -30.77 47.99 -0.19
N LYS A 377 -30.46 49.03 0.57
CA LYS A 377 -29.26 49.86 0.59
C LYS A 377 -28.01 49.09 1.04
N MET A 378 -26.94 49.14 0.23
CA MET A 378 -25.56 49.07 0.70
C MET A 378 -24.84 50.34 0.27
N ALA A 379 -24.46 51.16 1.24
CA ALA A 379 -23.67 52.37 1.03
C ALA A 379 -22.19 52.05 1.27
N THR A 380 -21.40 52.18 0.18
CA THR A 380 -20.10 52.88 0.02
C THR A 380 -18.99 52.62 1.06
N THR A 381 -17.74 52.33 0.68
CA THR A 381 -16.91 53.22 -0.19
C THR A 381 -15.85 52.48 -1.02
N LYS A 382 -15.51 53.15 -2.13
CA LYS A 382 -14.61 52.83 -3.25
C LYS A 382 -13.12 52.65 -2.92
N SER A 383 -12.51 51.80 -3.75
CA SER A 383 -11.26 51.99 -4.51
C SER A 383 -9.92 52.09 -3.77
N GLY A 384 -9.03 51.17 -4.12
CA GLY A 384 -7.58 51.33 -3.97
C GLY A 384 -6.84 50.02 -4.17
N ASN A 385 -6.26 49.85 -5.37
CA ASN A 385 -5.11 48.99 -5.71
C ASN A 385 -4.84 47.74 -4.85
N ARG A 386 -4.97 46.55 -5.45
CA ARG A 386 -4.21 45.37 -5.03
C ARG A 386 -3.61 44.62 -6.21
N ASN A 387 -2.53 45.16 -6.73
CA ASN A 387 -1.37 44.32 -7.04
C ASN A 387 -0.79 43.83 -5.71
N LEU A 388 -1.17 42.61 -5.29
CA LEU A 388 -0.49 41.77 -4.29
C LEU A 388 -1.25 40.44 -4.16
N LYS A 389 -1.12 39.55 -5.16
CA LYS A 389 -1.39 38.12 -4.94
C LYS A 389 -0.23 37.55 -4.11
N ARG A 390 -0.36 37.64 -2.79
CA ARG A 390 0.51 36.97 -1.83
C ARG A 390 0.28 35.45 -1.95
N ARG A 391 1.38 34.68 -2.08
CA ARG A 391 1.44 33.27 -1.67
C ARG A 391 0.95 33.17 -0.22
N GLY A 392 -0.27 32.69 -0.01
CA GLY A 392 -0.86 32.58 1.33
C GLY A 392 -0.56 31.22 1.94
N GLY A 393 0.23 31.17 3.02
CA GLY A 393 0.35 29.97 3.85
C GLY A 393 -1.00 29.60 4.46
N LEU A 394 -1.27 28.30 4.59
CA LEU A 394 -2.46 27.77 5.26
C LEU A 394 -2.33 28.03 6.77
N LEU A 395 -3.43 28.35 7.42
CA LEU A 395 -3.44 28.54 8.87
C LEU A 395 -3.54 27.18 9.59
N PRO A 396 -2.80 26.98 10.68
CA PRO A 396 -2.91 25.78 11.50
C PRO A 396 -4.26 25.71 12.21
N ILE A 397 -4.73 24.49 12.42
CA ILE A 397 -6.00 24.15 13.05
C ILE A 397 -5.78 23.68 14.49
N LEU A 398 -6.77 23.89 15.35
CA LEU A 398 -6.71 23.51 16.75
C LEU A 398 -7.17 22.07 16.94
N ARG A 399 -6.31 21.22 17.53
CA ARG A 399 -6.61 19.79 17.77
C ARG A 399 -6.15 19.32 19.14
N THR A 400 -6.79 18.28 19.67
CA THR A 400 -6.20 17.53 20.80
C THR A 400 -4.92 16.84 20.34
N LYS A 401 -3.80 17.08 21.03
CA LYS A 401 -2.55 16.37 20.80
C LYS A 401 -2.54 15.11 21.63
N ILE A 402 -2.24 13.99 20.97
CA ILE A 402 -2.02 12.70 21.61
C ILE A 402 -0.51 12.47 21.69
N MET A 403 -0.04 12.01 22.85
CA MET A 403 1.34 11.55 23.03
C MET A 403 1.29 10.11 23.51
N GLU A 404 1.94 9.25 22.75
CA GLU A 404 2.05 7.83 23.07
C GLU A 404 3.37 7.56 23.77
N MET A 405 3.30 7.05 25.00
CA MET A 405 4.44 6.58 25.78
C MET A 405 4.40 5.04 25.86
N GLU A 406 5.49 4.41 26.30
CA GLU A 406 5.63 2.95 26.32
C GLU A 406 4.44 2.23 26.97
N ASN A 407 3.91 2.76 28.08
CA ASN A 407 2.82 2.13 28.84
C ASN A 407 1.56 2.99 29.02
N GLU A 408 1.57 4.24 28.56
CA GLU A 408 0.48 5.20 28.76
C GLU A 408 0.18 6.00 27.49
N ILE A 409 -1.03 6.54 27.41
CA ILE A 409 -1.47 7.44 26.35
C ILE A 409 -1.91 8.74 27.00
N CYS A 410 -1.35 9.85 26.51
CA CYS A 410 -1.59 11.18 27.05
C CYS A 410 -2.38 12.05 26.08
N PHE A 411 -3.40 12.75 26.60
CA PHE A 411 -4.27 13.64 25.84
C PHE A 411 -4.12 15.08 26.34
N SER A 412 -3.92 16.03 25.43
CA SER A 412 -3.79 17.43 25.80
C SER A 412 -5.12 17.98 26.34
N LYS A 413 -5.09 18.62 27.51
CA LYS A 413 -6.29 19.26 28.08
C LYS A 413 -6.71 20.52 27.32
N GLN A 414 -5.77 21.11 26.59
CA GLN A 414 -5.99 22.27 25.75
C GLN A 414 -5.74 21.90 24.29
N PRO A 415 -6.50 22.47 23.35
CA PRO A 415 -6.27 22.25 21.94
C PRO A 415 -4.96 22.95 21.53
N ILE A 416 -4.21 22.27 20.67
CA ILE A 416 -2.89 22.67 20.19
C ILE A 416 -3.00 22.96 18.70
N LYS A 417 -2.36 24.04 18.24
CA LYS A 417 -2.25 24.31 16.80
C LYS A 417 -1.45 23.21 16.12
N GLN A 418 -2.00 22.63 15.08
CA GLN A 418 -1.38 21.61 14.23
C GLN A 418 -1.72 21.91 12.77
N CYS A 419 -0.90 21.46 11.84
CA CYS A 419 -1.18 21.66 10.44
C CYS A 419 -2.30 20.71 9.96
N PRO A 420 -3.22 21.17 9.10
CA PRO A 420 -4.23 20.30 8.48
C PRO A 420 -3.59 19.13 7.75
N MET A 421 -4.35 18.04 7.60
CA MET A 421 -3.91 16.86 6.84
C MET A 421 -3.46 17.27 5.42
N GLY A 422 -2.34 16.71 4.97
CA GLY A 422 -1.70 17.08 3.70
C GLY A 422 -0.90 18.39 3.73
N THR A 423 -0.62 18.96 4.91
CA THR A 423 0.21 20.17 5.07
C THR A 423 1.21 20.03 6.20
N TYR A 424 2.33 20.76 6.11
CA TYR A 424 3.40 20.73 7.11
C TYR A 424 3.73 22.12 7.66
N PRO A 425 4.30 22.21 8.88
CA PRO A 425 4.77 23.46 9.45
C PRO A 425 5.82 24.16 8.60
N THR A 426 5.63 25.45 8.33
CA THR A 426 6.64 26.26 7.66
C THR A 426 7.94 26.27 8.48
N GLY A 427 9.10 26.00 7.86
CA GLY A 427 10.40 26.08 8.53
C GLY A 427 10.76 24.87 9.40
N TRP A 428 10.07 23.74 9.21
CA TRP A 428 10.43 22.44 9.81
C TRP A 428 11.77 21.87 9.29
N GLU A 429 12.29 22.40 8.17
CA GLU A 429 13.51 21.97 7.47
C GLU A 429 14.85 22.42 8.11
N PHE A 430 14.86 23.11 9.26
CA PHE A 430 16.10 23.66 9.82
C PHE A 430 16.56 22.95 11.10
N GLU A 431 17.73 22.31 11.03
CA GLU A 431 18.46 21.73 12.17
C GLU A 431 19.03 22.77 13.18
N GLU A 432 18.79 24.07 12.99
CA GLU A 432 19.32 25.09 13.89
C GLU A 432 18.29 25.60 14.91
N LYS A 433 18.47 25.20 16.18
CA LYS A 433 17.72 25.67 17.37
C LYS A 433 17.70 27.20 17.57
N LYS A 434 18.36 28.00 16.73
CA LYS A 434 18.48 29.46 16.88
C LYS A 434 17.31 30.27 16.31
N ASN A 435 16.43 29.70 15.49
CA ASN A 435 15.31 30.44 14.86
C ASN A 435 13.91 29.81 15.00
N ALA A 436 13.71 28.84 15.90
CA ALA A 436 12.42 28.19 16.12
C ALA A 436 11.28 29.18 16.45
N ASN A 437 11.57 30.29 17.13
CA ASN A 437 10.59 31.32 17.49
C ASN A 437 10.01 32.09 16.28
N LYS A 438 10.66 32.03 15.10
CA LYS A 438 10.18 32.68 13.88
C LYS A 438 8.93 31.98 13.35
N HIS A 439 8.95 30.65 13.32
CA HIS A 439 7.91 29.83 12.70
C HIS A 439 7.02 29.09 13.70
N PHE A 440 7.44 28.97 14.96
CA PHE A 440 6.71 28.28 16.02
C PHE A 440 6.48 29.18 17.24
N THR A 441 5.38 28.95 17.93
CA THR A 441 5.13 29.45 19.29
C THR A 441 5.25 28.30 20.27
N THR A 442 5.98 28.48 21.36
CA THR A 442 6.08 27.43 22.38
C THR A 442 5.05 27.65 23.49
N LYS A 443 4.38 26.58 23.91
CA LYS A 443 3.47 26.58 25.07
C LYS A 443 3.70 25.38 25.97
N ASN A 444 3.54 25.58 27.28
CA ASN A 444 3.49 24.49 28.24
C ASN A 444 2.04 24.03 28.36
N ILE A 445 1.75 22.79 27.95
CA ILE A 445 0.39 22.27 27.87
C ILE A 445 0.23 21.11 28.87
N PRO A 446 -0.82 21.13 29.71
CA PRO A 446 -1.11 20.01 30.60
C PRO A 446 -1.75 18.84 29.83
N PHE A 447 -1.33 17.62 30.16
CA PHE A 447 -1.83 16.37 29.59
C PHE A 447 -2.41 15.46 30.67
N ILE A 448 -3.43 14.70 30.30
CA ILE A 448 -3.97 13.59 31.10
C ILE A 448 -3.44 12.30 30.50
N CYS A 449 -2.68 11.54 31.28
CA CYS A 449 -2.12 10.26 30.86
C CYS A 449 -2.87 9.12 31.55
N MET A 450 -3.20 8.10 30.77
CA MET A 450 -3.87 6.89 31.23
C MET A 450 -3.12 5.65 30.71
N PRO A 451 -3.09 4.54 31.45
CA PRO A 451 -2.50 3.29 30.98
C PRO A 451 -3.15 2.82 29.66
N ARG A 452 -2.36 2.23 28.76
CA ARG A 452 -2.86 1.68 27.48
C ARG A 452 -3.92 0.57 27.65
N SER A 453 -3.87 -0.12 28.79
CA SER A 453 -4.85 -1.15 29.16
C SER A 453 -6.18 -0.56 29.68
N ASP A 454 -6.22 0.73 29.98
CA ASP A 454 -7.42 1.39 30.51
C ASP A 454 -8.51 1.47 29.43
N SER A 455 -9.72 1.03 29.79
CA SER A 455 -10.89 1.14 28.93
C SER A 455 -11.24 2.59 28.59
N GLU A 456 -10.96 3.53 29.50
CA GLU A 456 -11.25 4.95 29.31
C GLU A 456 -10.29 5.58 28.29
N ALA A 457 -9.01 5.18 28.30
CA ALA A 457 -8.02 5.56 27.29
C ALA A 457 -8.43 5.10 25.89
N ARG A 458 -8.93 3.86 25.76
CA ARG A 458 -9.43 3.30 24.50
C ARG A 458 -10.69 4.04 24.00
N ASN A 459 -11.58 4.40 24.91
CA ASN A 459 -12.79 5.15 24.59
C ASN A 459 -12.44 6.56 24.04
N LEU A 460 -11.54 7.28 24.73
CA LEU A 460 -11.08 8.60 24.29
C LEU A 460 -10.35 8.57 22.94
N LEU A 461 -9.54 7.54 22.67
CA LEU A 461 -8.94 7.33 21.35
C LEU A 461 -9.98 7.13 20.26
N ASN A 462 -11.00 6.31 20.52
CA ASN A 462 -12.06 6.06 19.54
C ASN A 462 -12.89 7.32 19.28
N GLN A 463 -13.21 8.09 20.32
CA GLN A 463 -13.87 9.39 20.18
C GLN A 463 -13.02 10.36 19.35
N TYR A 464 -11.71 10.43 19.60
CA TYR A 464 -10.80 11.27 18.83
C TYR A 464 -10.77 10.90 17.34
N ARG A 465 -10.71 9.60 17.02
CA ARG A 465 -10.74 9.11 15.63
C ARG A 465 -12.04 9.48 14.92
N GLN A 466 -13.18 9.37 15.60
CA GLN A 466 -14.49 9.78 15.05
C GLN A 466 -14.56 11.30 14.81
N LEU A 467 -13.97 12.10 15.69
CA LEU A 467 -13.92 13.57 15.57
C LEU A 467 -13.08 14.05 14.37
N ILE A 468 -11.98 13.37 14.05
CA ILE A 468 -11.17 13.68 12.87
C ILE A 468 -11.94 13.37 11.57
N GLY A 469 -12.72 12.29 11.54
CA GLY A 469 -13.46 11.87 10.34
C GLY A 469 -14.58 12.82 9.90
N ASN A 470 -15.18 13.57 10.84
CA ASN A 470 -16.40 14.35 10.57
C ASN A 470 -16.18 15.86 10.36
N ASN A 471 -14.93 16.35 10.36
CA ASN A 471 -14.53 17.75 10.11
C ASN A 471 -15.21 18.87 10.95
N GLN A 472 -16.10 18.56 11.90
CA GLN A 472 -16.90 19.56 12.61
C GLN A 472 -16.36 19.93 14.00
N GLN A 473 -15.57 19.08 14.65
CA GLN A 473 -14.89 19.36 15.92
C GLN A 473 -13.68 18.44 16.06
N GLN A 474 -12.50 18.97 16.35
CA GLN A 474 -11.23 18.20 16.43
C GLN A 474 -10.62 18.22 17.84
N GLN A 475 -11.46 18.44 18.84
CA GLN A 475 -11.07 18.53 20.25
C GLN A 475 -11.89 17.55 21.10
N LEU A 476 -11.21 16.80 21.96
CA LEU A 476 -11.83 16.01 23.01
C LEU A 476 -12.27 16.90 24.18
N GLU A 477 -13.49 16.68 24.69
CA GLU A 477 -13.97 17.34 25.90
C GLU A 477 -13.46 16.60 27.16
N LEU A 478 -12.39 17.14 27.75
CA LEU A 478 -11.74 16.55 28.92
C LEU A 478 -12.11 17.25 30.24
N ASN A 479 -13.27 17.93 30.28
CA ASN A 479 -13.72 18.75 31.42
C ASN A 479 -13.93 17.93 32.70
N ASN A 480 -14.24 16.63 32.56
CA ASN A 480 -14.49 15.73 33.69
C ASN A 480 -13.20 15.30 34.42
N TYR A 481 -12.04 15.52 33.81
CA TYR A 481 -10.75 15.12 34.36
C TYR A 481 -10.09 16.33 35.05
N LYS A 482 -10.21 16.41 36.38
CA LYS A 482 -9.75 17.58 37.14
C LYS A 482 -8.22 17.68 37.26
N GLN A 483 -7.51 16.56 37.39
CA GLN A 483 -6.06 16.51 37.49
C GLN A 483 -5.39 16.24 36.14
N HIS A 484 -4.15 16.68 35.96
CA HIS A 484 -3.32 16.41 34.78
C HIS A 484 -2.08 15.64 35.25
N SER A 485 -1.63 14.68 34.45
CA SER A 485 -0.54 13.76 34.81
C SER A 485 0.83 14.39 34.54
N ILE A 486 0.96 15.17 33.45
CA ILE A 486 2.22 15.84 33.06
C ILE A 486 1.95 17.20 32.42
N VAL A 487 2.96 18.07 32.41
CA VAL A 487 2.98 19.32 31.63
C VAL A 487 4.13 19.27 30.65
N GLU A 488 3.82 19.32 29.35
CA GLU A 488 4.81 19.17 28.29
C GLU A 488 4.98 20.47 27.51
N LYS A 489 6.21 20.77 27.10
CA LYS A 489 6.53 21.93 26.25
C LYS A 489 6.26 21.59 24.79
N VAL A 490 5.22 22.19 24.20
CA VAL A 490 4.77 21.91 22.83
C VAL A 490 5.06 23.08 21.90
N LEU A 491 5.53 22.76 20.69
CA LEU A 491 5.71 23.70 19.59
C LEU A 491 4.44 23.77 18.74
N GLU A 492 3.85 24.95 18.66
CA GLU A 492 2.71 25.25 17.81
C GLU A 492 3.20 25.97 16.54
N PRO A 493 2.91 25.47 15.33
CA PRO A 493 3.23 26.18 14.09
C PRO A 493 2.42 27.47 13.99
N LYS A 494 3.01 28.51 13.40
CA LYS A 494 2.32 29.77 13.07
C LYS A 494 1.65 29.70 11.70
N GLU A 495 2.28 29.02 10.75
CA GLU A 495 1.86 28.89 9.36
C GLU A 495 2.15 27.48 8.84
N CYS A 496 1.25 26.96 8.03
CA CYS A 496 1.35 25.67 7.36
C CYS A 496 1.51 25.87 5.85
N ARG A 497 2.15 24.94 5.18
CA ARG A 497 2.33 24.93 3.72
C ARG A 497 1.87 23.59 3.16
N ARG A 498 1.28 23.64 1.97
CA ARG A 498 1.14 22.44 1.13
C ARG A 498 2.53 22.07 0.63
N LEU A 499 2.76 20.78 0.42
CA LEU A 499 3.94 20.30 -0.30
C LEU A 499 3.99 20.94 -1.69
#